data_AF-A0AAN7C123-F1
#
_entry.id   AF-A0AAN7C123-F1
#
_cell.length_a   1.000
_cell.length_b   1.000
_cell.length_c   1.000
_cell.angle_alpha   90.00
_cell.angle_beta   90.00
_cell.angle_gamma   90.00
#
_symmetry.space_group_name_H-M   'P 1'
#
loop_
_entity.id
_entity.type
_entity.pdbx_description
1 polymer ?
#
loop_
_entity_poly.entity_id
_entity_poly.type
_entity_poly.pdbx_seq_one_letter_code
_entity_poly.pdbx_strand_id
1 'polypeptide(L)'
;MTQDPTRRGVRLCQVNPDKNEADTDIDIIAIHGFDTKSQDTWTWRVSNPRNSVKWLADPRMLPSEVGAARIFTCDWPAEVLQPSDLIQKTIEEYALLLLDGIQREVLVENAAGREGRPVLFIASCLGGIILAKALVDTGGEYQSLRKATRGIVFLATPFRGTSFKDVAAWAELGLKAWASVSDLLTGWAAS
;
A
#
# COMPACT_ATOMS: atom_id res chain seq x y z
N MET A 1 1.25 19.74 18.51
CA MET A 1 2.22 19.86 17.42
C MET A 1 1.53 19.44 16.13
N THR A 2 1.02 20.39 15.38
CA THR A 2 0.34 20.19 14.10
C THR A 2 1.39 19.95 13.02
N GLN A 3 1.40 18.76 12.43
CA GLN A 3 2.26 18.47 11.28
C GLN A 3 1.72 19.20 10.04
N ASP A 4 2.65 19.73 9.25
CA ASP A 4 2.42 20.35 7.95
C ASP A 4 1.81 19.32 6.97
N PRO A 5 0.58 19.56 6.46
CA PRO A 5 -0.10 18.63 5.57
C PRO A 5 0.58 18.44 4.21
N THR A 6 1.58 19.27 3.86
CA THR A 6 2.24 19.26 2.55
C THR A 6 3.42 18.29 2.42
N ARG A 7 3.78 17.55 3.48
CA ARG A 7 4.87 16.54 3.47
C ARG A 7 4.45 15.17 4.00
N ARG A 8 3.38 14.58 3.47
CA ARG A 8 3.07 13.15 3.70
C ARG A 8 4.01 12.28 2.86
N GLY A 9 5.15 11.93 3.42
CA GLY A 9 6.05 10.90 2.87
C GLY A 9 5.50 9.48 3.09
N VAL A 10 6.10 8.51 2.41
CA VAL A 10 5.80 7.09 2.60
C VAL A 10 6.17 6.62 4.01
N ARG A 11 5.30 5.83 4.63
CA ARG A 11 5.47 5.26 5.97
C ARG A 11 5.06 3.80 6.02
N LEU A 12 5.83 2.99 6.73
CA LEU A 12 5.45 1.61 7.05
C LEU A 12 4.85 1.57 8.46
N CYS A 13 3.63 1.07 8.57
CA CYS A 13 2.92 0.91 9.82
C CYS A 13 2.78 -0.59 10.12
N GLN A 14 3.47 -1.09 11.14
CA GLN A 14 3.39 -2.50 11.53
C GLN A 14 2.03 -2.81 12.17
N VAL A 15 1.37 -3.88 11.72
CA VAL A 15 0.04 -4.27 12.22
C VAL A 15 0.09 -5.36 13.29
N ASN A 16 1.23 -6.03 13.45
CA ASN A 16 1.49 -7.04 14.47
C ASN A 16 2.71 -6.65 15.35
N PRO A 17 2.58 -5.63 16.22
CA PRO A 17 3.70 -5.03 16.95
C PRO A 17 4.37 -5.95 17.98
N ASP A 18 3.76 -7.09 18.30
CA ASP A 18 4.34 -8.15 19.12
C ASP A 18 5.50 -8.88 18.41
N LYS A 19 5.59 -8.76 17.08
CA LYS A 19 6.68 -9.35 16.29
C LYS A 19 7.82 -8.36 16.11
N ASN A 20 9.04 -8.80 16.38
CA ASN A 20 10.25 -8.00 16.16
C ASN A 20 11.18 -8.71 15.17
N GLU A 21 12.25 -8.03 14.77
CA GLU A 21 13.21 -8.53 13.79
C GLU A 21 13.94 -9.81 14.24
N ALA A 22 14.21 -9.98 15.54
CA ALA A 22 14.93 -11.14 16.05
C ALA A 22 14.11 -12.44 15.93
N ASP A 23 12.79 -12.33 15.98
CA ASP A 23 11.86 -13.46 16.04
C ASP A 23 11.11 -13.71 14.72
N THR A 24 11.58 -13.12 13.61
CA THR A 24 10.90 -13.21 12.31
C THR A 24 11.90 -13.35 11.16
N ASP A 25 11.45 -13.93 10.03
CA ASP A 25 12.32 -14.25 8.89
C ASP A 25 12.05 -13.38 7.64
N ILE A 26 10.87 -12.78 7.55
CA ILE A 26 10.40 -12.03 6.38
C ILE A 26 9.57 -10.81 6.80
N ASP A 27 9.59 -9.78 5.96
CA ASP A 27 8.66 -8.66 6.05
C ASP A 27 7.61 -8.75 4.95
N ILE A 28 6.35 -8.61 5.32
CA ILE A 28 5.23 -8.52 4.39
C ILE A 28 4.79 -7.06 4.33
N ILE A 29 4.86 -6.44 3.16
CA ILE A 29 4.50 -5.03 2.97
C ILE A 29 3.27 -4.93 2.07
N ALA A 30 2.16 -4.46 2.65
CA ALA A 30 0.89 -4.30 1.97
C ALA A 30 0.72 -2.87 1.44
N ILE A 31 0.62 -2.71 0.11
CA ILE A 31 0.55 -1.43 -0.61
C ILE A 31 -0.85 -1.22 -1.15
N HIS A 32 -1.55 -0.21 -0.64
CA HIS A 32 -2.92 0.09 -1.02
C HIS A 32 -3.01 0.77 -2.40
N GLY A 33 -4.21 0.76 -2.97
CA GLY A 33 -4.54 1.45 -4.21
C GLY A 33 -4.91 2.92 -4.02
N PHE A 34 -5.35 3.54 -5.11
CA PHE A 34 -5.79 4.93 -5.20
C PHE A 34 -6.89 5.27 -4.17
N ASP A 35 -6.88 6.51 -3.64
CA ASP A 35 -7.92 7.11 -2.77
C ASP A 35 -8.45 6.21 -1.64
N THR A 36 -7.59 5.35 -1.11
CA THR A 36 -7.89 4.55 0.06
C THR A 36 -6.86 4.83 1.14
N LYS A 37 -7.30 4.91 2.39
CA LYS A 37 -6.39 4.83 3.53
C LYS A 37 -6.00 3.37 3.71
N SER A 38 -4.75 3.10 4.04
CA SER A 38 -4.27 1.71 4.11
C SER A 38 -5.13 0.84 5.04
N GLN A 39 -5.58 1.36 6.18
CA GLN A 39 -6.47 0.60 7.09
C GLN A 39 -7.80 0.16 6.46
N ASP A 40 -8.37 0.96 5.56
CA ASP A 40 -9.66 0.68 4.93
C ASP A 40 -9.55 -0.37 3.84
N THR A 41 -8.47 -0.32 3.05
CA THR A 41 -8.19 -1.27 1.96
C THR A 41 -8.08 -2.71 2.47
N TRP A 42 -7.52 -2.88 3.66
CA TRP A 42 -7.22 -4.18 4.25
C TRP A 42 -8.30 -4.70 5.20
N THR A 43 -9.52 -4.18 5.06
CA THR A 43 -10.69 -4.62 5.82
C THR A 43 -11.65 -5.36 4.89
N TRP A 44 -11.87 -6.65 5.16
CA TRP A 44 -12.98 -7.38 4.55
C TRP A 44 -14.28 -6.91 5.19
N ARG A 45 -15.08 -6.18 4.43
CA ARG A 45 -16.36 -5.62 4.89
C ARG A 45 -17.49 -6.57 4.54
N VAL A 46 -18.35 -6.85 5.50
CA VAL A 46 -19.60 -7.59 5.32
C VAL A 46 -20.78 -6.68 5.65
N SER A 47 -21.99 -7.08 5.27
CA SER A 47 -23.20 -6.24 5.36
C SER A 47 -23.46 -5.62 6.73
N ASN A 48 -23.02 -6.29 7.81
CA ASN A 48 -22.98 -5.71 9.16
C ASN A 48 -21.55 -5.25 9.47
N PRO A 49 -21.28 -3.93 9.61
CA PRO A 49 -19.94 -3.40 9.87
C PRO A 49 -19.24 -4.01 11.09
N ARG A 50 -19.99 -4.45 12.11
CA ARG A 50 -19.44 -5.12 13.31
C ARG A 50 -18.77 -6.45 13.04
N ASN A 51 -19.07 -7.05 11.88
CA ASN A 51 -18.51 -8.32 11.45
C ASN A 51 -17.37 -8.12 10.43
N SER A 52 -16.94 -6.88 10.18
CA SER A 52 -15.81 -6.61 9.29
C SER A 52 -14.51 -7.11 9.90
N VAL A 53 -13.62 -7.65 9.06
CA VAL A 53 -12.37 -8.27 9.52
C VAL A 53 -11.17 -7.55 8.91
N LYS A 54 -10.27 -7.05 9.76
CA LYS A 54 -8.96 -6.52 9.33
C LYS A 54 -8.02 -7.68 9.07
N TRP A 55 -8.12 -8.30 7.90
CA TRP A 55 -7.53 -9.62 7.63
C TRP A 55 -5.99 -9.66 7.67
N LEU A 56 -5.31 -8.52 7.54
CA LEU A 56 -3.87 -8.43 7.77
C LEU A 56 -3.46 -8.51 9.25
N ALA A 57 -4.36 -8.15 10.16
CA ALA A 57 -4.08 -8.01 11.59
C ALA A 57 -4.88 -8.98 12.48
N ASP A 58 -6.00 -9.53 12.00
CA ASP A 58 -6.80 -10.50 12.77
C ASP A 58 -6.00 -11.80 12.95
N PRO A 59 -5.78 -12.28 14.18
CA PRO A 59 -4.94 -13.44 14.47
C PRO A 59 -5.46 -14.76 13.88
N ARG A 60 -6.68 -14.79 13.33
CA ARG A 60 -7.28 -15.96 12.67
C ARG A 60 -7.23 -15.89 11.14
N MET A 61 -6.54 -14.88 10.58
CA MET A 61 -6.47 -14.60 9.15
C MET A 61 -5.01 -14.66 8.67
N LEU A 62 -4.49 -13.65 7.95
CA LEU A 62 -3.13 -13.71 7.42
C LEU A 62 -2.08 -14.07 8.50
N PRO A 63 -2.10 -13.48 9.71
CA PRO A 63 -1.16 -13.84 10.78
C PRO A 63 -1.13 -15.33 11.19
N SER A 64 -2.20 -16.11 10.99
CA SER A 64 -2.19 -17.56 11.28
C SER A 64 -1.67 -18.40 10.12
N GLU A 65 -1.76 -17.87 8.89
CA GLU A 65 -1.31 -18.53 7.67
C GLU A 65 0.17 -18.27 7.38
N VAL A 66 0.68 -17.12 7.81
CA VAL A 66 2.08 -16.76 7.67
C VAL A 66 2.84 -17.15 8.94
N GLY A 67 4.05 -17.68 8.77
CA GLY A 67 4.91 -18.05 9.89
C GLY A 67 5.46 -16.82 10.62
N ALA A 68 6.74 -16.86 10.96
CA ALA A 68 7.41 -15.78 11.68
C ALA A 68 7.61 -14.55 10.75
N ALA A 69 6.60 -13.70 10.61
CA ALA A 69 6.60 -12.54 9.73
C ALA A 69 6.18 -11.25 10.45
N ARG A 70 6.82 -10.14 10.08
CA ARG A 70 6.30 -8.80 10.38
C ARG A 70 5.39 -8.37 9.24
N ILE A 71 4.24 -7.81 9.55
CA ILE A 71 3.26 -7.39 8.56
C ILE A 71 3.12 -5.87 8.67
N PHE A 72 3.34 -5.19 7.55
CA PHE A 72 3.27 -3.75 7.43
C PHE A 72 2.20 -3.35 6.45
N THR A 73 1.51 -2.27 6.76
CA THR A 73 0.75 -1.49 5.79
C THR A 73 1.60 -0.30 5.36
N CYS A 74 1.73 -0.09 4.06
CA CYS A 74 2.48 1.03 3.47
C CYS A 74 1.52 2.18 3.16
N ASP A 75 1.57 3.24 3.97
CA ASP A 75 0.88 4.50 3.68
C ASP A 75 1.75 5.31 2.71
N TRP A 76 1.21 5.61 1.54
CA TRP A 76 1.88 6.42 0.51
C TRP A 76 0.90 7.49 -0.02
N PRO A 77 1.37 8.59 -0.64
CA PRO A 77 0.51 9.69 -1.06
C PRO A 77 -0.35 9.31 -2.29
N ALA A 78 -1.31 8.42 -2.08
CA ALA A 78 -2.24 7.92 -3.09
C ALA A 78 -3.44 8.85 -3.36
N GLU A 79 -3.50 9.98 -2.65
CA GLU A 79 -4.49 11.05 -2.83
C GLU A 79 -4.06 11.90 -4.06
N VAL A 80 -4.69 11.71 -5.22
CA VAL A 80 -4.42 12.52 -6.43
C VAL A 80 -5.33 13.74 -6.54
N LEU A 81 -6.40 13.80 -5.75
CA LEU A 81 -7.35 14.92 -5.76
C LEU A 81 -6.90 16.01 -4.78
N GLN A 82 -5.81 16.69 -5.12
CA GLN A 82 -5.62 18.07 -4.66
C GLN A 82 -6.23 19.01 -5.73
N PRO A 83 -6.75 20.18 -5.33
CA PRO A 83 -7.42 21.11 -6.25
C PRO A 83 -6.60 21.34 -7.53
N SER A 84 -7.30 21.57 -8.64
CA SER A 84 -6.88 21.66 -10.05
C SER A 84 -5.62 22.47 -10.39
N ASP A 85 -4.99 23.11 -9.41
CA ASP A 85 -3.92 24.08 -9.56
C ASP A 85 -2.53 23.46 -9.26
N LEU A 86 -2.48 22.17 -8.87
CA LEU A 86 -1.24 21.44 -8.60
C LEU A 86 -0.96 20.38 -9.68
N ILE A 87 0.30 20.31 -10.11
CA ILE A 87 0.81 19.33 -11.08
C ILE A 87 0.56 17.92 -10.53
N GLN A 88 -0.27 17.14 -11.22
CA GLN A 88 -0.48 15.74 -10.92
C GLN A 88 0.80 14.96 -11.16
N LYS A 89 1.18 14.11 -10.21
CA LYS A 89 2.37 13.28 -10.35
C LYS A 89 2.16 12.18 -11.38
N THR A 90 3.19 11.88 -12.16
CA THR A 90 3.17 10.73 -13.06
C THR A 90 3.33 9.41 -12.29
N ILE A 91 3.04 8.28 -12.95
CA ILE A 91 3.24 6.94 -12.36
C ILE A 91 4.71 6.75 -11.99
N GLU A 92 5.62 7.26 -12.80
CA GLU A 92 7.06 7.22 -12.57
C GLU A 92 7.46 7.98 -11.31
N GLU A 93 6.91 9.18 -11.10
CA GLU A 93 7.15 9.96 -9.90
C GLU A 93 6.61 9.27 -8.65
N TYR A 94 5.41 8.66 -8.73
CA TYR A 94 4.88 7.84 -7.64
C TYR A 94 5.72 6.60 -7.38
N ALA A 95 6.24 5.96 -8.42
CA ALA A 95 7.08 4.77 -8.31
C ALA A 95 8.39 5.10 -7.57
N LEU A 96 9.03 6.22 -7.90
CA LEU A 96 10.22 6.70 -7.21
C LEU A 96 9.93 7.04 -5.75
N LEU A 97 8.86 7.80 -5.48
CA LEU A 97 8.46 8.14 -4.12
C LEU A 97 8.17 6.91 -3.26
N LEU A 98 7.45 5.94 -3.81
CA LEU A 98 7.12 4.68 -3.13
C LEU A 98 8.39 3.91 -2.77
N LEU A 99 9.32 3.78 -3.72
CA LEU A 99 10.52 2.99 -3.54
C LEU A 99 11.53 3.65 -2.59
N ASP A 100 11.77 4.96 -2.73
CA ASP A 100 12.57 5.75 -1.77
C ASP A 100 12.03 5.60 -0.35
N GLY A 101 10.72 5.69 -0.23
CA GLY A 101 9.97 5.52 1.00
C GLY A 101 10.23 4.18 1.67
N ILE A 102 9.92 3.10 0.96
CA ILE A 102 10.05 1.73 1.45
C ILE A 102 11.52 1.43 1.75
N GLN A 103 12.44 1.79 0.84
CA GLN A 103 13.87 1.56 1.04
C GLN A 103 14.36 2.30 2.29
N ARG A 104 13.95 3.56 2.52
CA ARG A 104 14.35 4.30 3.72
C ARG A 104 13.85 3.62 5.00
N GLU A 105 12.58 3.22 5.06
CA GLU A 105 12.01 2.59 6.26
C GLU A 105 12.63 1.20 6.49
N VAL A 106 12.80 0.40 5.44
CA VAL A 106 13.43 -0.94 5.52
C VAL A 106 14.93 -0.85 5.84
N LEU A 107 15.67 0.13 5.29
CA LEU A 107 17.10 0.32 5.59
C LEU A 107 17.35 0.84 7.01
N VAL A 108 16.48 1.72 7.52
CA VAL A 108 16.55 2.17 8.92
C VAL A 108 16.42 0.99 9.88
N GLU A 109 15.55 0.03 9.56
CA GLU A 109 15.41 -1.21 10.33
C GLU A 109 16.64 -2.13 10.16
N ASN A 110 17.16 -2.29 8.94
CA ASN A 110 18.32 -3.16 8.66
C ASN A 110 19.68 -2.59 9.12
N ALA A 111 19.77 -1.34 9.56
CA ALA A 111 21.00 -0.74 10.10
C ALA A 111 21.55 -1.49 11.33
N ALA A 112 20.77 -2.43 11.89
CA ALA A 112 21.19 -3.38 12.92
C ALA A 112 22.11 -4.53 12.42
N GLY A 113 22.52 -4.54 11.14
CA GLY A 113 23.70 -5.30 10.69
C GLY A 113 23.43 -6.67 10.05
N ARG A 114 22.25 -6.91 9.46
CA ARG A 114 21.96 -8.13 8.69
C ARG A 114 21.84 -7.81 7.19
N GLU A 115 22.31 -8.74 6.35
CA GLU A 115 22.08 -8.72 4.90
C GLU A 115 20.58 -8.57 4.62
N GLY A 116 20.23 -7.74 3.63
CA GLY A 116 18.87 -7.25 3.38
C GLY A 116 17.78 -8.31 3.57
N ARG A 117 16.96 -8.10 4.59
CA ARG A 117 15.89 -9.00 5.01
C ARG A 117 14.91 -9.30 3.87
N PRO A 118 14.46 -10.55 3.68
CA PRO A 118 13.48 -10.90 2.66
C PRO A 118 12.20 -10.06 2.78
N VAL A 119 11.67 -9.63 1.63
CA VAL A 119 10.42 -8.86 1.53
C VAL A 119 9.43 -9.57 0.62
N LEU A 120 8.18 -9.69 1.06
CA LEU A 120 7.04 -10.06 0.23
C LEU A 120 6.07 -8.89 0.14
N PHE A 121 5.65 -8.53 -1.07
CA PHE A 121 4.67 -7.47 -1.26
C PHE A 121 3.26 -8.03 -1.45
N ILE A 122 2.27 -7.34 -0.92
CA ILE A 122 0.86 -7.50 -1.28
C ILE A 122 0.42 -6.15 -1.83
N ALA A 123 0.11 -6.05 -3.12
CA ALA A 123 -0.20 -4.77 -3.74
C ALA A 123 -1.58 -4.80 -4.40
N SER A 124 -2.37 -3.76 -4.16
CA SER A 124 -3.75 -3.65 -4.66
C SER A 124 -3.90 -2.57 -5.73
N CYS A 125 -4.67 -2.84 -6.78
CA CYS A 125 -5.09 -1.87 -7.79
C CYS A 125 -3.92 -1.04 -8.33
N LEU A 126 -4.01 0.30 -8.30
CA LEU A 126 -2.96 1.23 -8.74
C LEU A 126 -1.64 1.04 -7.99
N GLY A 127 -1.69 0.68 -6.70
CA GLY A 127 -0.48 0.40 -5.91
C GLY A 127 0.35 -0.74 -6.50
N GLY A 128 -0.31 -1.73 -7.12
CA GLY A 128 0.37 -2.81 -7.84
C GLY A 128 1.08 -2.34 -9.11
N ILE A 129 0.48 -1.41 -9.86
CA ILE A 129 1.11 -0.82 -11.06
C ILE A 129 2.33 0.02 -10.65
N ILE A 130 2.18 0.84 -9.61
CA ILE A 130 3.26 1.69 -9.10
C ILE A 130 4.40 0.84 -8.57
N LEU A 131 4.12 -0.21 -7.78
CA LEU A 131 5.14 -1.14 -7.30
C LEU A 131 5.86 -1.83 -8.47
N ALA A 132 5.13 -2.30 -9.47
CA ALA A 132 5.72 -2.95 -10.64
C ALA A 132 6.65 -1.99 -11.40
N LYS A 133 6.20 -0.76 -11.66
CA LYS A 133 7.01 0.31 -12.27
C LYS A 133 8.26 0.60 -11.43
N ALA A 134 8.10 0.70 -10.12
CA ALA A 134 9.19 0.96 -9.18
C ALA A 134 10.25 -0.15 -9.22
N LEU A 135 9.84 -1.42 -9.28
CA LEU A 135 10.78 -2.54 -9.29
C LEU A 135 11.43 -2.77 -10.66
N VAL A 136 10.83 -2.32 -11.76
CA VAL A 136 11.37 -2.49 -13.13
C VAL A 136 12.24 -1.32 -13.57
N ASP A 137 11.77 -0.08 -13.39
CA ASP A 137 12.33 1.08 -14.11
C ASP A 137 13.33 1.92 -13.32
N THR A 138 13.50 1.63 -12.03
CA THR A 138 14.41 2.40 -11.16
C THR A 138 15.88 1.97 -11.27
N GLY A 139 16.81 2.83 -10.88
CA GLY A 139 18.24 2.63 -11.10
C GLY A 139 18.90 1.63 -10.15
N GLY A 140 20.23 1.58 -10.19
CA GLY A 140 21.03 0.67 -9.36
C GLY A 140 20.93 0.96 -7.86
N GLU A 141 20.54 2.17 -7.49
CA GLU A 141 20.36 2.64 -6.12
C GLU A 141 19.28 1.87 -5.32
N TYR A 142 18.41 1.11 -5.99
CA TYR A 142 17.38 0.27 -5.37
C TYR A 142 17.64 -1.24 -5.49
N GLN A 143 18.87 -1.62 -5.90
CA GLN A 143 19.23 -3.03 -6.07
C GLN A 143 19.05 -3.84 -4.77
N SER A 144 19.28 -3.21 -3.62
CA SER A 144 19.12 -3.80 -2.29
C SER A 144 17.69 -4.31 -2.06
N LEU A 145 16.71 -3.43 -2.29
CA LEU A 145 15.30 -3.75 -2.12
C LEU A 145 14.82 -4.77 -3.16
N ARG A 146 15.30 -4.68 -4.41
CA ARG A 146 15.02 -5.67 -5.45
C ARG A 146 15.54 -7.07 -5.09
N LYS A 147 16.77 -7.17 -4.56
CA LYS A 147 17.36 -8.44 -4.09
C LYS A 147 16.64 -8.99 -2.86
N ALA A 148 16.17 -8.12 -1.98
CA ALA A 148 15.37 -8.48 -0.83
C ALA A 148 13.98 -9.01 -1.22
N THR A 149 13.40 -8.50 -2.32
CA THR A 149 12.07 -8.89 -2.79
C THR A 149 12.04 -10.36 -3.23
N ARG A 150 11.26 -11.20 -2.52
CA ARG A 150 11.11 -12.63 -2.81
C ARG A 150 9.80 -13.01 -3.48
N GLY A 151 8.80 -12.14 -3.39
CA GLY A 151 7.50 -12.40 -4.01
C GLY A 151 6.60 -11.18 -3.97
N ILE A 152 5.60 -11.18 -4.86
CA ILE A 152 4.57 -10.15 -4.94
C ILE A 152 3.22 -10.83 -5.18
N VAL A 153 2.22 -10.48 -4.38
CA VAL A 153 0.82 -10.85 -4.58
C VAL A 153 0.08 -9.61 -5.09
N PHE A 154 -0.48 -9.70 -6.29
CA PHE A 154 -1.27 -8.61 -6.88
C PHE A 154 -2.76 -8.87 -6.70
N LEU A 155 -3.48 -7.87 -6.18
CA LEU A 155 -4.92 -7.91 -5.95
C LEU A 155 -5.60 -6.87 -6.84
N ALA A 156 -6.44 -7.32 -7.77
CA ALA A 156 -7.16 -6.45 -8.70
C ALA A 156 -6.27 -5.43 -9.44
N THR A 157 -5.02 -5.79 -9.75
CA THR A 157 -4.06 -4.93 -10.47
C THR A 157 -4.18 -5.09 -11.99
N PRO A 158 -4.52 -4.02 -12.74
CA PRO A 158 -4.77 -4.12 -14.18
C PRO A 158 -3.47 -4.00 -15.02
N PHE A 159 -2.76 -5.12 -15.24
CA PHE A 159 -1.48 -5.11 -15.98
C PHE A 159 -1.57 -4.92 -17.49
N ARG A 160 -2.70 -5.25 -18.13
CA ARG A 160 -2.83 -5.22 -19.59
C ARG A 160 -3.43 -3.90 -20.07
N GLY A 161 -2.59 -3.09 -20.70
CA GLY A 161 -2.96 -2.27 -21.87
C GLY A 161 -3.94 -1.12 -21.65
N THR A 162 -3.86 -0.43 -20.53
CA THR A 162 -4.57 0.83 -20.34
C THR A 162 -3.58 1.96 -20.59
N SER A 163 -3.81 2.77 -21.63
CA SER A 163 -3.21 4.10 -21.74
C SER A 163 -3.37 4.83 -20.40
N PHE A 164 -2.52 5.80 -20.05
CA PHE A 164 -2.73 6.61 -18.83
C PHE A 164 -4.16 7.17 -18.75
N LYS A 165 -4.79 7.44 -19.91
CA LYS A 165 -6.21 7.81 -20.00
C LYS A 165 -7.16 6.72 -19.51
N ASP A 166 -6.87 5.47 -19.79
CA ASP A 166 -7.67 4.34 -19.35
C ASP A 166 -7.43 4.06 -17.86
N VAL A 167 -6.19 4.19 -17.34
CA VAL A 167 -5.93 4.10 -15.89
C VAL A 167 -6.64 5.23 -15.15
N ALA A 168 -6.57 6.46 -15.67
CA ALA A 168 -7.31 7.60 -15.14
C ALA A 168 -8.83 7.37 -15.23
N ALA A 169 -9.33 6.81 -16.34
CA ALA A 169 -10.74 6.46 -16.48
C ALA A 169 -11.16 5.33 -15.51
N TRP A 170 -10.30 4.33 -15.27
CA TRP A 170 -10.55 3.29 -14.27
C TRP A 170 -10.46 3.84 -12.85
N ALA A 171 -9.56 4.77 -12.57
CA ALA A 171 -9.48 5.48 -11.31
C ALA A 171 -10.72 6.36 -11.10
N GLU A 172 -11.19 7.07 -12.14
CA GLU A 172 -12.45 7.83 -12.13
C GLU A 172 -13.68 6.92 -11.95
N LEU A 173 -13.70 5.75 -12.59
CA LEU A 173 -14.76 4.76 -12.41
C LEU A 173 -14.74 4.17 -11.00
N GLY A 174 -13.55 3.87 -10.48
CA GLY A 174 -13.34 3.46 -9.09
C GLY A 174 -13.81 4.53 -8.11
N LEU A 175 -13.43 5.80 -8.35
CA LEU A 175 -13.87 6.97 -7.59
C LEU A 175 -15.39 7.15 -7.62
N LYS A 176 -16.02 7.04 -8.79
CA LYS A 176 -17.49 7.13 -8.95
C LYS A 176 -18.21 5.98 -8.25
N ALA A 177 -17.67 4.77 -8.35
CA ALA A 177 -18.21 3.62 -7.63
C ALA A 177 -18.08 3.80 -6.11
N TRP A 178 -16.94 4.32 -5.64
CA TRP A 178 -16.71 4.57 -4.22
C TRP A 178 -17.58 5.69 -3.67
N ALA A 179 -17.73 6.79 -4.41
CA ALA A 179 -18.65 7.88 -4.10
C ALA A 179 -20.11 7.38 -4.04
N SER A 180 -20.52 6.56 -5.01
CA SER A 180 -21.86 5.96 -5.02
C SER A 180 -22.08 5.03 -3.82
N VAL A 181 -21.07 4.25 -3.43
CA VAL A 181 -21.13 3.39 -2.23
C VAL A 181 -21.14 4.23 -0.95
N SER A 182 -20.36 5.31 -0.86
CA SER A 182 -20.37 6.20 0.30
C SER A 182 -21.69 6.96 0.44
N ASP A 183 -22.31 7.36 -0.66
CA ASP A 183 -23.61 8.03 -0.66
C ASP A 183 -24.74 7.06 -0.22
N LEU A 184 -24.67 5.80 -0.65
CA LEU A 184 -25.58 4.76 -0.19
C LEU A 184 -25.42 4.46 1.31
N LEU A 185 -24.19 4.47 1.83
CA LEU A 185 -23.91 4.21 3.24
C LEU A 185 -24.22 5.40 4.15
N THR A 186 -24.06 6.63 3.68
CA THR A 186 -24.41 7.85 4.43
C THR A 186 -25.92 8.12 4.40
N GLY A 187 -26.61 7.81 3.29
CA GLY A 187 -28.08 7.91 3.20
C GLY A 187 -28.82 6.97 4.15
N TRP A 188 -28.27 5.78 4.42
CA TRP A 188 -28.83 4.84 5.40
C TRP A 188 -28.60 5.23 6.86
N ALA A 189 -27.63 6.09 7.15
CA ALA A 189 -27.37 6.57 8.52
C ALA A 189 -28.22 7.80 8.91
N ALA A 190 -28.93 8.39 7.94
CA ALA A 190 -29.75 9.60 8.09
C ALA A 190 -31.26 9.35 8.04
N SER A 191 -31.70 8.07 8.07
CA SER A 191 -33.12 7.65 8.14
C SER A 191 -33.34 6.67 9.28
#